data_AF-A0AAU9UNB3-F1
#
_entry.id   AF-A0AAU9UNB3-F1
#
_cell.length_a   1.000
_cell.length_b   1.000
_cell.length_c   1.000
_cell.angle_alpha   90.00
_cell.angle_beta   90.00
_cell.angle_gamma   90.00
#
_symmetry.space_group_name_H-M   'P 1'
#
loop_
_entity.id
_entity.type
_entity.pdbx_description
1 polymer ?
#
loop_
_entity_poly.entity_id
_entity_poly.type
_entity_poly.pdbx_seq_one_letter_code
_entity_poly.pdbx_strand_id
1 'polypeptide(L)'
;MEPSRRSNRVSYQQLEMLWEFLKRNSDIVSSYNRSLQVKENSKRKWREITETLNSQGCGAHKNWKGWSKYWVDYKGKLKLNYS
;
A
#
# COMPACT_ATOMS: atom_id res chain seq x y z
N MET A 1 -4.46 28.04 -10.34
CA MET A 1 -4.17 26.62 -10.07
C MET A 1 -4.89 26.25 -8.79
N GLU A 2 -6.01 25.53 -8.86
CA GLU A 2 -6.68 25.05 -7.65
C GLU A 2 -5.76 24.05 -6.94
N PRO A 3 -5.55 24.16 -5.61
CA PRO A 3 -4.84 23.12 -4.89
C PRO A 3 -5.72 21.86 -4.95
N SER A 4 -5.31 20.89 -5.77
CA SER A 4 -5.95 19.58 -5.89
C SER A 4 -6.29 19.08 -4.49
N ARG A 5 -7.58 19.06 -4.16
CA ARG A 5 -8.08 18.68 -2.83
C ARG A 5 -7.55 17.29 -2.53
N ARG A 6 -6.51 17.21 -1.68
CA ARG A 6 -5.92 15.95 -1.24
C ARG A 6 -7.04 15.12 -0.63
N SER A 7 -7.43 14.07 -1.33
CA SER A 7 -8.53 13.23 -0.90
C SER A 7 -7.99 12.23 0.11
N ASN A 8 -8.62 12.10 1.28
CA ASN A 8 -8.27 11.02 2.21
C ASN A 8 -8.58 9.62 1.65
N ARG A 9 -9.36 9.56 0.55
CA ARG A 9 -9.74 8.31 -0.12
C ARG A 9 -8.65 7.90 -1.09
N VAL A 10 -8.24 6.64 -0.97
CA VAL A 10 -7.37 5.97 -1.95
C VAL A 10 -8.11 5.92 -3.28
N SER A 11 -7.48 6.40 -4.36
CA SER A 11 -8.07 6.34 -5.70
C SER A 11 -8.02 4.91 -6.23
N TYR A 12 -8.85 4.58 -7.22
CA TYR A 12 -8.82 3.26 -7.87
C TYR A 12 -7.44 2.99 -8.50
N GLN A 13 -6.83 3.97 -9.14
CA GLN A 13 -5.50 3.83 -9.73
C GLN A 13 -4.42 3.56 -8.66
N GLN A 14 -4.48 4.24 -7.52
CA GLN A 14 -3.58 3.95 -6.40
C GLN A 14 -3.77 2.52 -5.87
N LEU A 15 -5.02 2.04 -5.81
CA LEU A 15 -5.32 0.69 -5.38
C LEU A 15 -4.80 -0.37 -6.38
N GLU A 16 -4.96 -0.13 -7.68
CA GLU A 16 -4.50 -1.01 -8.76
C GLU A 16 -2.97 -1.13 -8.76
N MET A 17 -2.25 0.00 -8.70
CA MET A 17 -0.79 0.01 -8.59
C MET A 17 -0.30 -0.69 -7.31
N LEU A 18 -0.97 -0.44 -6.18
CA LEU A 18 -0.68 -1.12 -4.92
C LEU A 18 -0.86 -2.64 -5.08
N TRP A 19 -1.96 -3.07 -5.69
CA TRP A 19 -2.22 -4.49 -5.92
C TRP A 19 -1.15 -5.13 -6.80
N GLU A 20 -0.83 -4.52 -7.94
CA GLU A 20 0.17 -5.04 -8.87
C GLU A 20 1.55 -5.17 -8.19
N PHE A 21 1.95 -4.15 -7.44
CA PHE A 21 3.22 -4.15 -6.73
C PHE A 21 3.29 -5.29 -5.71
N LEU A 22 2.22 -5.49 -4.94
CA LEU A 22 2.13 -6.55 -3.93
C LEU A 22 2.01 -7.95 -4.53
N LYS A 23 1.37 -8.09 -5.70
CA LYS A 23 1.33 -9.35 -6.44
C LYS A 23 2.73 -9.76 -6.89
N ARG A 24 3.55 -8.80 -7.36
CA ARG A 24 4.95 -9.02 -7.75
C ARG A 24 5.87 -9.22 -6.54
N ASN A 25 5.54 -8.64 -5.38
CA ASN A 25 6.30 -8.68 -4.14
C ASN A 25 5.53 -9.37 -3.01
N SER A 26 5.06 -10.59 -3.22
CA SER A 26 4.26 -11.32 -2.22
C SER A 26 5.02 -11.57 -0.90
N ASP A 27 6.36 -11.52 -0.93
CA ASP A 27 7.25 -11.66 0.22
C ASP A 27 7.04 -10.59 1.30
N ILE A 28 6.61 -9.38 0.92
CA ILE A 28 6.48 -8.26 1.86
C ILE A 28 5.17 -8.26 2.64
N VAL A 29 4.19 -9.00 2.15
CA VAL A 29 2.86 -9.16 2.77
C VAL A 29 2.84 -10.38 3.68
N SER A 30 3.82 -11.28 3.54
CA SER A 30 3.95 -12.45 4.39
C SER A 30 4.40 -12.03 5.80
N SER A 31 3.50 -12.19 6.77
CA SER A 31 3.73 -11.97 8.19
C SER A 31 4.67 -13.02 8.83
N TYR A 32 5.13 -13.99 8.05
CA TYR A 32 5.91 -15.13 8.56
C TYR A 32 7.43 -14.90 8.63
N ASN A 33 7.91 -13.69 8.30
CA ASN A 33 9.33 -13.41 8.17
C ASN A 33 9.96 -12.83 9.45
N ARG A 34 10.62 -13.71 10.23
CA ARG A 34 11.28 -13.35 11.51
C ARG A 34 12.67 -12.75 11.35
N SER A 35 13.31 -12.86 10.18
CA SER A 35 14.65 -12.29 9.94
C SER A 35 14.61 -10.76 9.84
N LEU A 36 15.57 -10.10 10.49
CA LEU A 36 15.76 -8.64 10.44
C LEU A 36 15.95 -8.15 9.00
N GLN A 37 16.72 -8.89 8.20
CA GLN A 37 16.99 -8.57 6.80
C GLN A 37 15.70 -8.53 5.97
N VAL A 38 14.78 -9.47 6.20
CA VAL A 38 13.51 -9.51 5.48
C VAL A 38 12.59 -8.38 5.92
N LYS A 39 12.56 -8.04 7.23
CA LYS A 39 11.82 -6.86 7.72
C LYS A 39 12.34 -5.56 7.10
N GLU A 40 13.65 -5.41 6.98
CA GLU A 40 14.26 -4.24 6.34
C GLU A 40 13.94 -4.21 4.84
N ASN A 41 14.01 -5.35 4.15
CA ASN A 41 13.64 -5.45 2.74
C ASN A 41 12.17 -5.07 2.50
N SER A 42 11.26 -5.62 3.32
CA SER A 42 9.83 -5.26 3.29
C SER A 42 9.62 -3.77 3.52
N LYS A 43 10.33 -3.18 4.50
CA LYS A 43 10.26 -1.73 4.76
C LYS A 43 10.74 -0.91 3.56
N ARG A 44 11.82 -1.31 2.88
CA ARG A 44 12.32 -0.64 1.67
C ARG A 44 11.29 -0.69 0.55
N LYS A 45 10.75 -1.87 0.25
CA LYS A 45 9.70 -2.06 -0.77
C LYS A 45 8.43 -1.27 -0.47
N TRP A 46 8.00 -1.22 0.80
CA TRP A 46 6.87 -0.39 1.21
C TRP A 46 7.13 1.11 1.03
N ARG A 47 8.37 1.58 1.21
CA ARG A 47 8.74 2.98 0.95
C ARG A 47 8.71 3.28 -0.55
N GLU A 48 9.28 2.41 -1.37
CA GLU A 48 9.32 2.56 -2.83
C GLU A 48 7.91 2.70 -3.44
N ILE A 49 6.99 1.80 -3.08
CA ILE A 49 5.60 1.91 -3.56
C ILE A 49 4.90 3.13 -2.97
N THR A 50 5.21 3.53 -1.73
CA THR A 50 4.65 4.75 -1.13
C THR A 50 5.00 5.99 -1.93
N GLU A 51 6.27 6.12 -2.33
CA GLU A 51 6.74 7.26 -3.13
C GLU A 51 6.03 7.29 -4.48
N THR A 52 5.87 6.13 -5.12
CA THR A 52 5.14 5.98 -6.39
C THR A 52 3.65 6.34 -6.26
N LEU A 53 2.97 5.85 -5.22
CA LEU A 53 1.55 6.14 -4.99
C LEU A 53 1.32 7.62 -4.63
N ASN A 54 2.26 8.22 -3.91
CA ASN A 54 2.19 9.61 -3.49
C ASN A 54 2.57 10.58 -4.63
N SER A 55 3.41 10.16 -5.59
CA SER A 55 3.77 10.98 -6.77
C SER A 55 2.67 11.03 -7.83
N GLN A 56 1.65 10.17 -7.73
CA GLN A 56 0.54 10.11 -8.69
C GLN A 56 -0.34 11.37 -8.75
N GLY A 57 -0.15 12.32 -7.81
CA GLY A 57 -0.82 13.63 -7.80
C GLY A 57 -2.32 13.61 -7.50
N CYS A 58 -2.94 12.44 -7.45
CA CYS A 58 -4.35 12.22 -7.15
C CYS A 58 -4.55 11.14 -6.07
N GLY A 59 -5.61 11.25 -5.28
CA GLY A 59 -5.93 10.29 -4.21
C GLY A 59 -5.25 10.58 -2.87
N ALA A 60 -5.02 9.52 -2.10
CA ALA A 60 -4.54 9.60 -0.72
C ALA A 60 -3.03 9.69 -0.64
N HIS A 61 -2.54 10.54 0.27
CA HIS A 61 -1.14 10.57 0.68
C HIS A 61 -1.00 9.84 2.00
N LYS A 62 -0.14 8.82 2.03
CA LYS A 62 0.13 8.05 3.26
C LYS A 62 1.62 7.74 3.34
N ASN A 63 2.11 7.50 4.55
CA ASN A 63 3.44 6.92 4.72
C ASN A 63 3.38 5.40 4.53
N TRP A 64 4.55 4.76 4.49
CA TRP A 64 4.68 3.31 4.30
C TRP A 64 3.88 2.49 5.33
N LYS A 65 3.75 2.96 6.58
CA LYS A 65 2.92 2.32 7.61
C LYS A 65 1.43 2.44 7.28
N GLY A 66 1.00 3.60 6.82
CA GLY A 66 -0.38 3.87 6.43
C GLY A 66 -0.82 3.04 5.23
N TRP A 67 0.03 2.88 4.21
CA TRP A 67 -0.23 1.99 3.08
C TRP A 67 -0.26 0.52 3.48
N SER A 68 0.67 0.09 4.33
CA SER A 68 0.68 -1.28 4.86
C SER A 68 -0.60 -1.60 5.65
N LYS A 69 -1.02 -0.71 6.56
CA LYS A 69 -2.28 -0.86 7.30
C LYS A 69 -3.49 -0.87 6.36
N TYR A 70 -3.55 0.06 5.41
CA TYR A 70 -4.64 0.13 4.45
C TYR A 70 -4.80 -1.20 3.70
N TRP A 71 -3.70 -1.81 3.25
CA TRP A 71 -3.75 -3.11 2.57
C TRP A 71 -4.28 -4.24 3.46
N VAL A 72 -3.88 -4.29 4.73
CA VAL A 72 -4.38 -5.28 5.69
C VAL A 72 -5.89 -5.11 5.91
N ASP A 73 -6.34 -3.87 6.15
CA ASP A 73 -7.75 -3.55 6.35
C ASP A 73 -8.57 -3.85 5.08
N TYR A 74 -8.03 -3.53 3.89
CA TYR A 74 -8.65 -3.81 2.59
C TYR A 74 -8.84 -5.31 2.36
N LYS A 75 -7.81 -6.14 2.61
CA LYS A 75 -7.94 -7.61 2.56
C LYS A 75 -8.96 -8.15 3.55
N GLY A 76 -9.03 -7.58 4.75
CA GLY A 76 -10.03 -7.96 5.76
C GLY A 76 -11.46 -7.74 5.24
N LYS A 77 -11.71 -6.58 4.63
CA LYS A 77 -12.99 -6.26 3.99
C LYS A 77 -13.32 -7.20 2.83
N LEU A 78 -12.34 -7.55 2.00
CA LEU A 78 -12.56 -8.53 0.94
C LEU A 78 -13.02 -9.88 1.52
N LYS A 79 -12.31 -10.41 2.52
CA LYS A 79 -12.66 -11.69 3.16
C LYS A 79 -14.07 -11.69 3.77
N LEU A 80 -14.47 -10.58 4.40
CA LEU A 80 -15.81 -10.40 4.97
C LEU A 80 -16.91 -10.40 3.90
N ASN A 81 -16.63 -9.94 2.69
CA ASN A 81 -17.61 -9.90 1.59
C ASN A 81 -17.74 -11.23 0.83
N TYR A 82 -16.93 -12.24 1.16
CA TYR A 82 -16.99 -13.60 0.57
C TYR A 82 -17.40 -14.67 1.61
N SER A 83 -17.91 -14.28 2.79
CA SER A 83 -18.40 -15.18 3.84
C SER A 83 -19.91 -15.20 3.92
#